data_AF-A0AA38GFE0-F1
#
_entry.id   AF-A0AA38GFE0-F1
#
_cell.length_a   1.000
_cell.length_b   1.000
_cell.length_c   1.000
_cell.angle_alpha   90.00
_cell.angle_beta   90.00
_cell.angle_gamma   90.00
#
_symmetry.space_group_name_H-M   'P 1'
#
loop_
_entity.id
_entity.type
_entity.pdbx_description
1 polymer ?
#
loop_
_entity_poly.entity_id
_entity_poly.type
_entity_poly.pdbx_seq_one_letter_code
_entity_poly.pdbx_strand_id
1 'polypeptide(L)'
;GVYGTQTREDFDRDDVEQYFNYMGMLAVEGSYDKMEALLNKNIPPVDILLLLAASEGDKPKIEELMRAGADYTVTDVEGRTALHRATDEETKKFIANFP
;
A
#
# COMPACT_ATOMS: atom_id res chain seq x y z
N GLY A 1 -4.53 15.73 -18.33
CA GLY A 1 -3.08 15.52 -18.50
C GLY A 1 -2.87 14.05 -18.66
N VAL A 2 -1.97 13.64 -19.55
CA VAL A 2 -1.62 12.22 -19.69
C VAL A 2 -1.14 11.76 -18.31
N TYR A 3 -1.86 10.84 -17.68
CA TYR A 3 -1.34 10.14 -16.50
C TYR A 3 -0.12 9.38 -17.03
N GLY A 4 1.07 9.99 -16.90
CA GLY A 4 2.32 9.27 -17.10
C GLY A 4 2.21 8.03 -16.22
N THR A 5 2.49 6.87 -16.82
CA THR A 5 2.48 5.60 -16.11
C THR A 5 3.45 5.73 -14.94
N GLN A 6 2.91 5.99 -13.74
CA GLN A 6 3.71 6.03 -12.53
C GLN A 6 4.40 4.68 -12.41
N THR A 7 5.69 4.74 -12.18
CA THR A 7 6.55 3.59 -11.97
C THR A 7 6.81 3.44 -10.48
N ARG A 8 7.27 2.26 -10.08
CA ARG A 8 7.65 1.93 -8.71
C ARG A 8 8.55 2.98 -8.04
N GLU A 9 9.40 3.64 -8.83
CA GLU A 9 10.40 4.62 -8.38
C GLU A 9 9.82 6.03 -8.20
N ASP A 10 8.61 6.29 -8.74
CA ASP A 10 7.93 7.58 -8.61
C ASP A 10 7.23 7.75 -7.25
N PHE A 11 7.13 6.68 -6.45
CA PHE A 11 6.50 6.71 -5.14
C PHE A 11 7.55 6.95 -4.05
N ASP A 12 7.30 7.93 -3.20
CA ASP A 12 8.19 8.30 -2.11
C ASP A 12 7.51 8.26 -0.73
N ARG A 13 8.25 8.73 0.28
CA ARG A 13 7.76 8.79 1.67
C ARG A 13 6.54 9.71 1.80
N ASP A 14 6.49 10.81 1.05
CA ASP A 14 5.44 11.81 1.14
C ASP A 14 4.12 11.24 0.61
N ASP A 15 4.16 10.36 -0.41
CA ASP A 15 2.97 9.63 -0.88
C ASP A 15 2.40 8.71 0.20
N VAL A 16 3.27 7.98 0.90
CA VAL A 16 2.88 7.11 2.02
C VAL A 16 2.25 7.96 3.13
N GLU A 17 2.91 9.03 3.55
CA GLU A 17 2.39 9.93 4.58
C GLU A 17 1.04 10.54 4.16
N GLN A 18 0.91 11.01 2.93
CA GLN A 18 -0.34 11.54 2.40
C GLN A 18 -1.46 10.50 2.44
N TYR A 19 -1.19 9.25 2.09
CA TYR A 19 -2.19 8.18 2.14
C TYR A 19 -2.59 7.85 3.59
N PHE A 20 -1.64 7.81 4.52
CA PHE A 20 -1.93 7.67 5.97
C PHE A 20 -2.80 8.81 6.50
N ASN A 21 -2.56 10.04 6.03
CA ASN A 21 -3.34 11.23 6.37
C ASN A 21 -4.77 11.12 5.83
N TYR A 22 -4.89 10.70 4.56
CA TYR A 22 -6.17 10.49 3.89
C TYR A 22 -7.03 9.44 4.59
N MET A 23 -6.43 8.34 5.04
CA MET A 23 -7.11 7.27 5.79
C MET A 23 -7.55 7.70 7.20
N GLY A 24 -7.19 8.89 7.67
CA GLY A 24 -7.49 9.34 9.03
C GLY A 24 -6.76 8.55 10.12
N MET A 25 -5.77 7.71 9.75
CA MET A 25 -4.99 6.91 10.71
C MET A 25 -4.22 7.79 11.69
N LEU A 26 -3.88 9.03 11.31
CA LEU A 26 -3.15 9.97 12.16
C LEU A 26 -3.86 10.41 13.45
N ALA A 27 -5.18 10.18 13.56
CA ALA A 27 -5.91 10.56 14.78
C ALA A 27 -5.74 9.55 15.93
N VAL A 28 -5.12 8.39 15.68
CA VAL A 28 -4.93 7.32 16.67
C VAL A 28 -3.46 7.27 17.10
N GLU A 29 -3.23 7.35 18.41
CA GLU A 29 -1.90 7.24 19.02
C GLU A 29 -1.20 5.96 18.54
N GLY A 30 0.04 6.09 18.04
CA GLY A 30 0.86 4.96 17.53
C GLY A 30 0.75 4.66 16.03
N SER A 31 -0.07 5.38 15.26
CA SER A 31 -0.14 5.19 13.79
C SER A 31 1.13 5.64 13.05
N TYR A 32 1.75 6.73 13.50
CA TYR A 32 3.05 7.18 12.96
C TYR A 32 4.15 6.15 13.19
N ASP A 33 4.16 5.48 14.35
CA ASP A 33 5.17 4.47 14.66
C ASP A 33 5.10 3.28 13.68
N LYS A 34 3.89 2.90 13.25
CA LYS A 34 3.72 1.84 12.24
C LYS A 34 4.21 2.28 10.87
N MET A 35 3.90 3.52 10.47
CA MET A 35 4.39 4.09 9.21
C MET A 35 5.92 4.16 9.20
N GLU A 36 6.52 4.75 10.24
CA GLU A 36 7.97 4.83 10.39
C GLU A 36 8.61 3.43 10.42
N ALA A 37 8.01 2.46 11.11
CA ALA A 37 8.53 1.09 11.15
C ALA A 37 8.52 0.41 9.77
N LEU A 38 7.52 0.70 8.92
CA LEU A 38 7.47 0.21 7.55
C LEU A 38 8.52 0.89 6.67
N LEU A 39 8.64 2.22 6.76
CA LEU A 39 9.64 2.99 6.02
C LEU A 39 11.08 2.60 6.43
N ASN A 40 11.32 2.35 7.73
CA ASN A 40 12.62 1.93 8.26
C ASN A 40 13.03 0.51 7.83
N LYS A 41 12.08 -0.33 7.37
CA LYS A 41 12.38 -1.67 6.82
C LYS A 41 12.92 -1.62 5.39
N ASN A 42 13.15 -0.43 4.82
CA ASN A 42 13.57 -0.25 3.43
C ASN A 42 12.59 -0.90 2.44
N ILE A 43 11.31 -0.93 2.82
CA ILE A 43 10.23 -1.38 1.94
C ILE A 43 9.93 -0.25 0.97
N PRO A 44 9.84 -0.52 -0.35
CA PRO A 44 9.47 0.49 -1.31
C PRO A 44 8.10 1.11 -1.02
N PRO A 45 7.97 2.45 -1.11
CA PRO A 45 6.72 3.15 -0.78
C PRO A 45 5.48 2.59 -1.49
N VAL A 46 5.60 2.21 -2.76
CA VAL A 46 4.50 1.61 -3.52
C VAL A 46 3.97 0.30 -2.91
N ASP A 47 4.85 -0.50 -2.29
CA ASP A 47 4.45 -1.76 -1.64
C ASP A 47 3.77 -1.49 -0.30
N ILE A 48 4.22 -0.47 0.43
CA ILE A 48 3.57 0.02 1.65
C ILE A 48 2.16 0.49 1.30
N LEU A 49 2.01 1.32 0.27
CA LEU A 49 0.72 1.79 -0.20
C LEU A 49 -0.20 0.63 -0.59
N LEU A 50 0.34 -0.43 -1.20
CA LEU A 50 -0.46 -1.61 -1.56
C LEU A 50 -0.96 -2.37 -0.33
N LEU A 51 -0.13 -2.51 0.71
CA LEU A 51 -0.55 -3.10 1.99
C LEU A 51 -1.74 -2.35 2.61
N LEU A 52 -1.73 -1.01 2.52
CA LEU A 52 -2.78 -0.14 3.06
C LEU A 52 -4.05 -0.19 2.19
N ALA A 53 -3.90 -0.05 0.87
CA ALA A 53 -5.01 -0.10 -0.07
C ALA A 53 -5.75 -1.46 -0.01
N ALA A 54 -5.01 -2.55 0.23
CA ALA A 54 -5.59 -3.86 0.47
C ALA A 54 -6.46 -3.90 1.73
N SER A 55 -6.03 -3.27 2.83
CA SER A 55 -6.82 -3.21 4.07
C SER A 55 -8.10 -2.39 3.97
N GLU A 56 -8.12 -1.38 3.08
CA GLU A 56 -9.32 -0.58 2.82
C GLU A 56 -10.22 -1.19 1.74
N GLY A 57 -9.71 -2.14 0.96
CA GLY A 57 -10.42 -2.65 -0.22
C GLY A 57 -10.51 -1.64 -1.36
N ASP A 58 -9.57 -0.68 -1.41
CA ASP A 58 -9.51 0.37 -2.44
C ASP A 58 -9.00 -0.19 -3.77
N LYS A 59 -9.89 -0.92 -4.48
CA LYS A 59 -9.56 -1.59 -5.75
C LYS A 59 -8.96 -0.65 -6.81
N PRO A 60 -9.48 0.59 -7.01
CA PRO A 60 -8.86 1.54 -7.93
C PRO A 60 -7.40 1.86 -7.56
N LYS A 61 -7.10 2.10 -6.29
CA LYS A 61 -5.74 2.36 -5.84
C LYS A 61 -4.86 1.10 -5.92
N ILE A 62 -5.39 -0.07 -5.58
CA ILE A 62 -4.69 -1.35 -5.76
C ILE A 62 -4.28 -1.54 -7.22
N GLU A 63 -5.19 -1.29 -8.17
CA GLU A 63 -4.90 -1.40 -9.60
C GLU A 63 -3.78 -0.43 -10.04
N GLU A 64 -3.84 0.82 -9.59
CA GLU A 64 -2.82 1.84 -9.85
C GLU A 64 -1.44 1.39 -9.35
N LEU A 65 -1.35 0.96 -8.09
CA LEU A 65 -0.11 0.53 -7.44
C LEU A 65 0.46 -0.75 -8.08
N MET A 66 -0.41 -1.72 -8.39
CA MET A 66 0.00 -2.95 -9.07
C MET A 66 0.51 -2.67 -10.48
N ARG A 67 -0.11 -1.74 -11.24
CA ARG A 67 0.41 -1.29 -12.55
C ARG A 67 1.74 -0.57 -12.44
N ALA A 68 1.98 0.14 -11.35
CA ALA A 68 3.26 0.76 -11.06
C ALA A 68 4.36 -0.27 -10.71
N GLY A 69 4.01 -1.53 -10.52
CA GLY A 69 4.95 -2.60 -10.16
C GLY A 69 5.10 -2.81 -8.66
N ALA A 70 4.03 -2.57 -7.89
CA ALA A 70 3.98 -2.98 -6.48
C ALA A 70 4.09 -4.50 -6.34
N ASP A 71 4.79 -4.94 -5.30
CA ASP A 71 4.99 -6.34 -4.95
C ASP A 71 4.08 -6.71 -3.76
N TYR A 72 3.01 -7.45 -4.06
CA TYR A 72 2.05 -7.91 -3.07
C TYR A 72 2.60 -9.01 -2.14
N THR A 73 3.81 -9.52 -2.38
CA THR A 73 4.47 -10.54 -1.55
C THR A 73 5.27 -9.95 -0.39
N VAL A 74 5.53 -8.64 -0.42
CA VAL A 74 6.17 -7.90 0.67
C VAL A 74 5.33 -8.01 1.95
N THR A 75 6.02 -8.15 3.08
CA THR A 75 5.39 -8.26 4.40
C THR A 75 5.59 -7.01 5.25
N ASP A 76 4.56 -6.68 6.03
CA ASP A 76 4.60 -5.60 7.00
C ASP A 76 5.41 -5.95 8.28
N VAL A 77 5.25 -5.14 9.33
CA VAL A 77 5.90 -5.37 10.64
C VAL A 77 5.42 -6.63 11.37
N GLU A 78 4.25 -7.14 11.03
CA GLU A 78 3.63 -8.34 11.60
C GLU A 78 3.83 -9.58 10.71
N GLY A 79 4.59 -9.48 9.62
CA GLY A 79 4.82 -10.57 8.68
C GLY A 79 3.63 -10.83 7.73
N ARG A 80 2.70 -9.88 7.60
CA ARG A 80 1.51 -10.01 6.75
C ARG A 80 1.72 -9.34 5.40
N THR A 81 1.33 -10.03 4.33
CA THR A 81 1.34 -9.49 2.95
C THR A 81 0.06 -8.75 2.61
N ALA A 82 0.00 -8.11 1.44
CA ALA A 82 -1.22 -7.43 0.96
C ALA A 82 -2.42 -8.39 0.90
N LEU A 83 -2.20 -9.66 0.53
CA LEU A 83 -3.25 -10.69 0.53
C LEU A 83 -3.76 -11.05 1.93
N HIS A 84 -2.91 -10.94 2.96
CA HIS A 84 -3.31 -11.15 4.35
C HIS A 84 -4.04 -9.94 4.92
N ARG A 85 -3.73 -8.74 4.41
CA ARG A 85 -4.35 -7.47 4.81
C ARG A 85 -5.67 -7.19 4.09
N ALA A 86 -5.95 -7.87 2.97
CA ALA A 86 -7.16 -7.70 2.18
C ALA A 86 -8.44 -7.69 3.04
N THR A 87 -9.28 -6.66 2.87
CA THR A 87 -10.52 -6.48 3.64
C THR A 87 -11.54 -7.60 3.42
N ASP A 88 -11.55 -8.17 2.22
CA ASP A 88 -12.43 -9.26 1.83
C ASP A 88 -11.78 -10.20 0.81
N GLU A 89 -12.44 -11.33 0.56
CA GLU A 89 -11.98 -12.33 -0.43
C GLU A 89 -12.00 -11.80 -1.86
N GLU A 90 -12.79 -10.77 -2.17
CA GLU A 90 -12.83 -10.20 -3.52
C GLU A 90 -11.56 -9.39 -3.80
N THR A 91 -11.17 -8.54 -2.86
CA THR A 91 -9.94 -7.74 -2.86
C THR A 91 -8.72 -8.65 -2.92
N LYS A 92 -8.72 -9.72 -2.13
CA LYS A 92 -7.64 -10.73 -2.16
C LYS A 92 -7.51 -11.38 -3.53
N LYS A 93 -8.63 -11.79 -4.14
CA LYS A 93 -8.64 -12.36 -5.50
C LYS A 93 -8.24 -11.34 -6.56
N PHE A 94 -8.59 -10.07 -6.37
CA PHE A 94 -8.21 -8.99 -7.27
C PHE A 94 -6.68 -8.83 -7.31
N ILE A 95 -6.03 -8.77 -6.14
CA ILE A 95 -4.57 -8.69 -6.03
C ILE A 95 -3.91 -9.98 -6.57
N ALA A 96 -4.40 -11.15 -6.17
CA ALA A 96 -3.78 -12.43 -6.52
C ALA A 96 -3.89 -12.79 -8.02
N ASN A 97 -4.93 -12.30 -8.71
CA ASN A 97 -5.15 -12.54 -10.14
C ASN A 97 -4.79 -11.32 -11.00
N PHE A 98 -4.09 -10.34 -10.44
CA PHE A 98 -3.71 -9.15 -11.19
C PHE A 98 -2.72 -9.54 -12.31
N PRO A 99 -3.00 -9.18 -13.58
CA PRO A 99 -2.21 -9.60 -14.73
C PRO A 99 -0.88 -8.85 -14.89
#